data_AF-F4N6G7-F1
#
_entry.id   AF-F4N6G7-F1
#
_cell.length_a   1.000
_cell.length_b   1.000
_cell.length_c   1.000
_cell.angle_alpha   90.00
_cell.angle_beta   90.00
_cell.angle_gamma   90.00
#
_symmetry.space_group_name_H-M   'P 1'
#
loop_
_entity.id
_entity.type
_entity.pdbx_description
1 polymer ?
#
loop_
_entity_poly.entity_id
_entity_poly.type
_entity_poly.pdbx_seq_one_letter_code
_entity_poly.pdbx_strand_id
1 'polypeptide(L)'
;MADNEEKKGLHRGLEARHIELIALGGTIGVGLFMGSASTLKWAGPSVLLAYIIAGLFVFFIMRSMGEMLYLEPVAGSFAVYAHKYLSPYFGYLTAWGYWFMWIAVGISEITAIGVYVQFWFPEIPQWLPAIAGWR
;
A
#
# COMPACT_ATOMS: atom_id res chain seq x y z
N MET A 1 33.10 -35.31 -1.38
CA MET A 1 33.03 -34.16 -0.46
C MET A 1 31.74 -33.45 -0.76
N ALA A 2 30.80 -33.51 0.19
CA ALA A 2 29.53 -32.80 0.14
C ALA A 2 29.79 -31.32 0.41
N ASP A 3 29.18 -30.45 -0.39
CA ASP A 3 28.76 -29.14 0.08
C ASP A 3 27.27 -29.05 -0.17
N ASN A 4 26.54 -28.86 0.93
CA ASN A 4 25.10 -28.94 1.03
C ASN A 4 24.61 -27.50 0.92
N GLU A 5 24.16 -27.09 -0.27
CA GLU A 5 23.47 -25.80 -0.42
C GLU A 5 22.18 -25.86 0.38
N GLU A 6 22.23 -25.42 1.64
CA GLU A 6 21.06 -25.10 2.44
C GLU A 6 20.23 -24.08 1.67
N LYS A 7 19.22 -24.57 0.94
CA LYS A 7 18.05 -23.78 0.59
C LYS A 7 17.42 -23.35 1.91
N LYS A 8 17.84 -22.19 2.42
CA LYS A 8 17.13 -21.38 3.42
C LYS A 8 15.75 -21.05 2.84
N GLY A 9 14.83 -22.01 2.90
CA GLY A 9 13.45 -21.81 2.52
C GLY A 9 12.82 -20.81 3.48
N LEU A 10 11.99 -19.91 2.95
CA LEU A 10 11.17 -19.02 3.77
C LEU A 10 10.32 -19.85 4.74
N HIS A 11 10.49 -19.63 6.03
CA HIS A 11 9.64 -20.24 7.04
C HIS A 11 8.22 -19.68 6.90
N ARG A 12 7.27 -20.52 6.48
CA ARG A 12 5.84 -20.17 6.40
C ARG A 12 5.26 -20.14 7.82
N GLY A 13 5.49 -19.04 8.54
CA GLY A 13 5.02 -18.80 9.91
C GLY A 13 3.92 -17.75 10.05
N LEU A 14 3.49 -17.10 8.95
CA LEU A 14 2.41 -16.13 9.01
C LEU A 14 1.06 -16.83 9.16
N GLU A 15 0.56 -16.85 10.39
CA GLU A 15 -0.84 -17.16 10.68
C GLU A 15 -1.81 -16.15 10.02
N ALA A 16 -3.06 -16.57 9.81
CA ALA A 16 -4.10 -15.74 9.18
C ALA A 16 -4.26 -14.36 9.86
N ARG A 17 -4.14 -14.30 11.19
CA ARG A 17 -4.19 -13.05 11.96
C ARG A 17 -3.06 -12.09 11.58
N HIS A 18 -1.85 -12.59 11.34
CA HIS A 18 -0.73 -11.73 10.94
C HIS A 18 -0.98 -11.12 9.57
N ILE A 19 -1.54 -11.90 8.64
CA ILE A 19 -1.89 -11.44 7.30
C ILE A 19 -2.98 -10.36 7.36
N GLU A 20 -4.00 -10.57 8.21
CA GLU A 20 -5.06 -9.59 8.43
C GLU A 20 -4.52 -8.28 9.03
N LEU A 21 -3.64 -8.36 10.03
CA LEU A 21 -3.02 -7.18 10.63
C LEU A 21 -2.14 -6.41 9.63
N ILE A 22 -1.43 -7.10 8.74
CA ILE A 22 -0.66 -6.46 7.65
C ILE A 22 -1.61 -5.76 6.67
N ALA A 23 -2.72 -6.41 6.30
CA ALA A 23 -3.70 -5.84 5.39
C ALA A 23 -4.39 -4.61 6.00
N LEU A 24 -4.79 -4.66 7.27
CA LEU A 24 -5.38 -3.53 7.99
C LEU A 24 -4.36 -2.39 8.17
N GLY A 25 -3.12 -2.71 8.55
CA GLY A 25 -2.04 -1.73 8.69
C GLY A 25 -1.70 -1.03 7.37
N GLY A 26 -1.72 -1.76 6.24
CA GLY A 26 -1.47 -1.17 4.93
C GLY A 26 -2.64 -0.39 4.35
N THR A 27 -3.88 -0.70 4.75
CA THR A 27 -5.09 -0.02 4.24
C THR A 27 -5.43 1.23 5.05
N ILE A 28 -5.20 1.23 6.36
CA ILE A 28 -5.41 2.38 7.24
C ILE A 28 -4.16 3.27 7.19
N GLY A 29 -4.09 4.10 6.15
CA GLY A 29 -2.97 5.00 5.94
C GLY A 29 -3.33 6.48 6.08
N VAL A 30 -2.36 7.32 5.76
CA VAL A 30 -2.46 8.78 5.73
C VAL A 30 -3.62 9.29 4.87
N GLY A 31 -3.96 8.57 3.79
CA GLY A 31 -5.07 8.92 2.92
C GLY A 31 -6.41 8.98 3.65
N LEU A 32 -6.63 8.12 4.64
CA LEU A 32 -7.87 8.12 5.41
C LEU A 32 -7.96 9.34 6.34
N PHE A 33 -6.86 9.79 6.94
CA PHE A 33 -6.88 10.87 7.92
C PHE A 33 -6.62 12.25 7.29
N MET A 34 -5.47 12.42 6.64
CA MET A 34 -5.09 13.69 6.02
C MET A 34 -5.85 13.90 4.71
N GLY A 35 -6.00 12.85 3.91
CA GLY A 35 -6.75 12.88 2.66
C GLY A 35 -8.23 13.19 2.90
N SER A 36 -8.93 12.42 3.74
CA SER A 36 -10.37 12.65 3.98
C SER A 36 -10.68 14.03 4.56
N ALA A 37 -9.83 14.55 5.46
CA ALA A 37 -10.02 15.90 6.00
C ALA A 37 -9.92 16.97 4.90
N SER A 38 -8.99 16.80 3.95
CA SER A 38 -8.89 17.69 2.79
C SER A 38 -10.09 17.51 1.85
N THR A 39 -10.43 16.29 1.45
CA THR A 39 -11.52 16.01 0.51
C THR A 39 -12.88 16.46 1.05
N LEU A 40 -13.11 16.34 2.36
CA LEU A 40 -14.32 16.82 3.02
C LEU A 40 -14.43 18.36 2.96
N LYS A 41 -13.33 19.09 3.11
CA LYS A 41 -13.32 20.57 2.99
C LYS A 41 -13.66 21.01 1.57
N TRP A 42 -13.21 20.28 0.55
CA TRP A 42 -13.44 20.62 -0.85
C TRP A 42 -14.82 20.19 -1.37
N ALA A 43 -15.27 18.96 -1.06
CA ALA A 43 -16.50 18.37 -1.60
C ALA A 43 -17.72 18.46 -0.67
N GLY A 44 -17.52 18.81 0.61
CA GLY A 44 -18.59 18.83 1.60
C GLY A 44 -19.16 17.43 1.90
N PRO A 45 -20.38 17.33 2.46
CA PRO A 45 -20.99 16.07 2.89
C PRO A 45 -21.16 15.03 1.76
N SER A 46 -21.16 15.48 0.50
CA SER A 46 -21.29 14.61 -0.68
C SER A 46 -20.11 13.64 -0.87
N VAL A 47 -18.96 13.88 -0.20
CA VAL A 47 -17.79 13.00 -0.27
C VAL A 47 -18.08 11.57 0.22
N LEU A 48 -19.02 11.41 1.15
CA LEU A 48 -19.44 10.09 1.64
C LEU A 48 -20.01 9.22 0.51
N LEU A 49 -20.85 9.79 -0.36
CA LEU A 49 -21.39 9.09 -1.52
C LEU A 49 -20.29 8.72 -2.50
N ALA A 50 -19.34 9.62 -2.74
CA ALA A 50 -18.18 9.35 -3.58
C ALA A 50 -17.33 8.19 -3.04
N TYR A 51 -17.09 8.14 -1.72
CA TYR A 51 -16.36 7.04 -1.10
C TYR A 51 -17.10 5.70 -1.16
N ILE A 52 -18.42 5.69 -1.00
CA ILE A 52 -19.22 4.46 -1.14
C ILE A 52 -19.11 3.91 -2.57
N ILE A 53 -19.27 4.77 -3.57
CA ILE A 53 -19.18 4.38 -4.97
C ILE A 53 -17.77 3.89 -5.30
N ALA A 54 -16.73 4.65 -4.93
CA ALA A 54 -15.35 4.26 -5.15
C ALA A 54 -15.00 2.95 -4.43
N GLY A 55 -15.43 2.78 -3.18
CA GLY A 55 -15.24 1.57 -2.39
C GLY A 55 -15.90 0.34 -3.02
N LEU A 56 -17.07 0.50 -3.64
CA LEU A 56 -17.75 -0.56 -4.37
C LEU A 56 -16.93 -1.02 -5.59
N PHE A 57 -16.35 -0.09 -6.37
CA PHE A 57 -15.45 -0.47 -7.47
C PHE A 57 -14.18 -1.16 -6.96
N VAL A 58 -13.55 -0.64 -5.91
CA VAL A 58 -12.35 -1.24 -5.30
C VAL A 58 -12.66 -2.64 -4.75
N PHE A 59 -13.84 -2.85 -4.17
CA PHE A 59 -14.29 -4.16 -3.69
C PHE A 59 -14.33 -5.19 -4.83
N PHE A 60 -14.89 -4.84 -5.99
CA PHE A 60 -14.92 -5.74 -7.15
C PHE A 60 -13.50 -6.05 -7.65
N ILE A 61 -12.63 -5.04 -7.74
CA ILE A 61 -11.24 -5.22 -8.16
C ILE A 61 -10.52 -6.19 -7.21
N MET A 62 -10.62 -5.95 -5.90
CA MET A 62 -9.98 -6.80 -4.89
C MET A 62 -10.55 -8.22 -4.87
N ARG A 63 -11.86 -8.37 -5.13
CA ARG A 63 -12.51 -9.68 -5.25
C ARG A 63 -11.94 -10.47 -6.42
N SER A 64 -11.82 -9.85 -7.60
CA SER A 64 -11.23 -10.49 -8.78
C SER A 64 -9.75 -10.82 -8.58
N MET A 65 -8.99 -9.93 -7.94
CA MET A 65 -7.57 -10.17 -7.65
C MET A 65 -7.39 -11.32 -6.63
N GLY A 66 -8.27 -11.42 -5.64
CA GLY A 66 -8.26 -12.52 -4.67
C GLY A 66 -8.56 -13.88 -5.30
N GLU A 67 -9.45 -13.92 -6.30
CA GLU A 67 -9.73 -15.14 -7.07
C GLU A 67 -8.53 -15.57 -7.92
N MET A 68 -7.84 -14.63 -8.57
CA MET A 68 -6.59 -14.91 -9.29
C MET A 68 -5.49 -15.43 -8.36
N LEU A 69 -5.35 -14.87 -7.16
CA LEU A 69 -4.38 -15.31 -6.17
C LEU A 69 -4.68 -16.73 -5.65
N TYR A 70 -5.97 -17.08 -5.55
CA TYR A 70 -6.40 -18.43 -5.14
C TYR A 70 -6.10 -19.47 -6.23
N LEU A 71 -6.37 -19.16 -7.49
CA LEU A 71 -6.15 -20.06 -8.62
C LEU A 71 -4.66 -20.28 -8.93
N GLU A 72 -3.87 -19.21 -8.87
CA GLU A 72 -2.43 -19.26 -9.18
C GLU A 72 -1.62 -18.58 -8.06
N PRO A 73 -1.26 -19.32 -7.00
CA PRO A 73 -0.48 -18.78 -5.88
C PRO A 73 0.99 -18.62 -6.29
N VAL A 74 1.31 -17.50 -6.94
CA VAL A 74 2.67 -17.11 -7.28
C VAL A 74 3.22 -16.14 -6.24
N ALA A 75 4.48 -16.32 -5.85
CA ALA A 75 5.18 -15.42 -4.93
C ALA A 75 5.63 -14.13 -5.64
N GLY A 76 4.67 -13.37 -6.17
CA GLY A 76 4.94 -12.17 -6.97
C GLY A 76 3.84 -11.11 -6.85
N SER A 77 4.16 -9.89 -7.27
CA SER A 77 3.22 -8.77 -7.32
C SER A 77 2.24 -8.92 -8.49
N PHE A 78 1.16 -8.13 -8.51
CA PHE A 78 0.13 -8.14 -9.55
C PHE A 78 0.67 -7.90 -10.97
N ALA A 79 1.86 -7.29 -11.09
CA ALA A 79 2.60 -7.16 -12.34
C ALA A 79 2.87 -8.52 -13.02
N VAL A 80 3.00 -9.61 -12.26
CA VAL A 80 3.17 -10.97 -12.80
C VAL A 80 1.91 -11.43 -13.54
N TYR A 81 0.72 -11.16 -12.98
CA TYR A 81 -0.54 -11.46 -13.65
C TYR A 81 -0.75 -10.58 -14.89
N ALA A 82 -0.36 -9.31 -14.83
CA ALA A 82 -0.39 -8.42 -16.00
C ALA A 82 0.55 -8.89 -17.12
N HIS A 83 1.75 -9.34 -16.76
CA HIS A 83 2.70 -9.93 -17.70
C HIS A 83 2.16 -11.21 -18.34
N LYS A 84 1.46 -12.06 -17.57
CA LYS A 84 0.96 -13.37 -18.01
C LYS A 84 -0.32 -13.28 -18.84
N TYR A 85 -1.29 -12.46 -18.44
CA TYR A 85 -2.62 -12.44 -19.06
C TYR A 85 -2.84 -11.32 -20.09
N LEU A 86 -2.12 -10.19 -19.99
CA LEU A 86 -2.24 -9.10 -20.97
C LEU A 86 -1.12 -9.14 -22.00
N SER A 87 0.12 -8.88 -21.56
CA SER A 87 1.32 -8.95 -22.39
C SER A 87 2.54 -8.57 -21.56
N PRO A 88 3.75 -9.02 -21.94
CA PRO A 88 5.01 -8.67 -21.28
C PRO A 88 5.21 -7.15 -21.09
N TYR A 89 4.75 -6.34 -22.04
CA TYR A 89 4.86 -4.88 -21.97
C TYR A 89 4.01 -4.28 -20.84
N PHE A 90 2.78 -4.77 -20.66
CA PHE A 90 1.91 -4.33 -19.56
C PHE A 90 2.44 -4.80 -18.21
N GLY A 91 3.08 -5.96 -18.15
CA GLY A 91 3.82 -6.42 -16.97
C GLY A 91 4.94 -5.44 -16.56
N TYR A 92 5.73 -4.98 -17.53
CA TYR A 92 6.80 -4.01 -17.27
C TYR A 92 6.25 -2.64 -16.83
N LEU A 93 5.23 -2.12 -17.53
CA LEU A 93 4.58 -0.85 -17.18
C LEU A 93 3.96 -0.89 -15.78
N THR A 94 3.27 -1.98 -15.42
CA THR A 94 2.68 -2.12 -14.09
C THR A 94 3.73 -2.24 -13.00
N ALA A 95 4.85 -2.94 -13.25
CA ALA A 95 5.97 -2.99 -12.32
C ALA A 95 6.58 -1.60 -12.06
N TRP A 96 6.82 -0.81 -13.12
CA TRP A 96 7.30 0.56 -12.98
C TRP A 96 6.29 1.49 -12.32
N GLY A 97 5.03 1.41 -12.72
CA GLY A 97 3.94 2.17 -12.10
C GLY A 97 3.81 1.87 -10.60
N TYR A 98 3.97 0.61 -10.23
CA TYR A 98 3.97 0.18 -8.83
C TYR A 98 5.16 0.76 -8.05
N TRP A 99 6.34 0.81 -8.65
CA TRP A 99 7.51 1.45 -8.02
C TRP A 99 7.28 2.94 -7.79
N PHE A 100 6.76 3.67 -8.78
CA PHE A 100 6.42 5.09 -8.61
C PHE A 100 5.31 5.32 -7.59
N MET A 101 4.31 4.42 -7.54
CA MET A 101 3.26 4.46 -6.52
C MET A 101 3.86 4.38 -5.11
N TRP A 102 4.80 3.47 -4.87
CA TRP A 102 5.46 3.36 -3.56
C TRP A 102 6.27 4.59 -3.18
N ILE A 103 6.93 5.25 -4.16
CA ILE A 103 7.60 6.53 -3.90
C ILE A 103 6.59 7.61 -3.49
N ALA A 104 5.48 7.73 -4.21
CA ALA A 104 4.44 8.70 -3.89
C ALA A 104 3.83 8.44 -2.51
N VAL A 105 3.59 7.17 -2.15
CA VAL A 105 3.13 6.77 -0.82
C VAL A 105 4.16 7.16 0.24
N GLY A 106 5.44 6.86 0.06
CA GLY A 106 6.49 7.23 1.01
C GLY A 106 6.59 8.73 1.26
N ILE A 107 6.50 9.56 0.20
CA ILE A 107 6.49 11.02 0.34
C ILE A 107 5.23 11.49 1.09
N SER A 108 4.07 10.89 0.79
CA SER A 108 2.80 11.19 1.48
C SER A 108 2.88 10.87 2.98
N GLU A 109 3.49 9.74 3.34
CA GLU A 109 3.69 9.33 4.73
C GLU A 109 4.60 10.27 5.51
N ILE A 110 5.76 10.62 4.95
CA ILE A 110 6.70 11.57 5.57
C ILE A 110 6.05 12.94 5.74
N THR A 111 5.28 13.40 4.75
CA THR A 111 4.58 14.68 4.81
C THR A 111 3.58 14.71 5.97
N ALA A 112 2.78 13.65 6.13
CA ALA A 112 1.79 13.58 7.19
C ALA A 112 2.42 13.51 8.57
N ILE A 113 3.51 12.76 8.75
CA ILE A 113 4.25 12.76 10.02
C ILE A 113 4.70 14.18 10.35
N GLY A 114 5.24 14.93 9.38
CA GLY A 114 5.63 16.32 9.57
C GLY A 114 4.47 17.22 10.01
N VAL A 115 3.31 17.12 9.34
CA VAL A 115 2.11 17.90 9.67
C VAL A 115 1.57 17.53 11.06
N TYR A 116 1.52 16.24 11.38
CA TYR A 116 1.02 15.79 12.69
C TYR A 116 1.95 16.20 13.83
N VAL A 117 3.27 16.10 13.67
CA VAL A 117 4.19 16.55 14.73
C VAL A 117 4.07 18.06 14.95
N GLN A 118 3.96 18.86 13.90
CA GLN A 118 3.72 20.31 14.06
C GLN A 118 2.38 20.65 14.73
N PHE A 119 1.35 19.83 14.51
CA PHE A 119 0.05 20.02 15.16
C PHE A 119 0.16 19.88 16.70
N TRP A 120 0.95 18.93 17.19
CA TRP A 120 1.12 18.68 18.64
C TRP A 120 2.28 19.48 19.26
N PHE A 121 3.36 19.68 18.51
CA PHE A 121 4.58 20.39 18.93
C PHE A 121 4.96 21.44 17.88
N PRO A 122 4.35 22.64 17.94
CA PRO A 122 4.53 23.70 16.95
C PRO A 122 5.97 24.21 16.84
N GLU A 123 6.76 24.03 17.91
CA GLU A 123 8.15 24.47 18.01
C GLU A 123 9.13 23.55 17.25
N ILE A 124 8.70 22.34 16.86
CA ILE A 124 9.56 21.38 16.16
C ILE A 124 9.45 21.61 14.64
N PRO A 125 10.57 21.90 13.93
CA PRO A 125 10.55 22.05 12.49
C PRO A 125 10.16 20.75 11.77
N GLN A 126 9.39 20.87 10.68
CA GLN A 126 8.84 19.72 9.92
C GLN A 126 9.91 18.73 9.40
N TRP A 127 11.16 19.19 9.22
CA TRP A 127 12.26 18.36 8.74
C TRP A 127 12.87 17.45 9.82
N LEU A 128 12.72 17.80 11.10
CA LEU A 128 13.32 17.02 12.20
C LEU A 128 12.64 15.64 12.37
N PRO A 129 11.30 15.53 12.36
CA PRO A 129 10.61 14.24 12.37
C PRO A 129 10.86 13.42 11.11
N ALA A 130 10.97 14.07 9.94
CA ALA A 130 11.25 13.40 8.68
C ALA A 130 12.62 12.70 8.68
N ILE A 131 13.63 13.29 9.31
CA ILE A 131 14.97 12.71 9.45
C ILE A 131 15.02 11.70 10.61
N ALA A 132 14.33 11.98 11.73
CA ALA A 132 14.30 11.08 12.89
C ALA A 132 13.60 9.75 12.59
N GLY A 133 12.51 9.78 11.81
CA GLY A 133 11.79 8.57 11.39
C GLY A 133 12.52 7.72 10.34
N TRP A 134 13.62 8.22 9.76
CA TRP A 134 14.44 7.49 8.79
C TRP A 134 15.48 6.56 9.44
N ARG A 135 15.67 6.63 10.77
CA ARG A 135 16.52 5.69 11.53
C ARG A 135 15.73 4.47 11.97
#